data_AF-A0A7S7T3F4-F1
#
_entry.id   AF-A0A7S7T3F4-F1
#
_cell.length_a   1.000
_cell.length_b   1.000
_cell.length_c   1.000
_cell.angle_alpha   90.00
_cell.angle_beta   90.00
_cell.angle_gamma   90.00
#
_symmetry.space_group_name_H-M   'P 1'
#
loop_
_entity.id
_entity.type
_entity.pdbx_description
1 polymer ?
#
loop_
_entity_poly.entity_id
_entity_poly.type
_entity_poly.pdbx_seq_one_letter_code
_entity_poly.pdbx_strand_id
1 'polypeptide(L)'
;MGKRTKRTIELLGPAGLGGDHARRGFRFQDRWIAWNLASWLNDPGFQTIINEGVDDVDVKFFYPAKARQPAITIWETFQLKDTVLNLKTFNEILNNFQRKHRRFPATFAKYHVVTTDCVERLRGIQAILKKTKQLIVNYGPRSQIGKGAVHELTKKLKTLRIAVKANFLLSHVYLDFQASWCGGDNDHFDEVFHRSLIGIGVSAERTAEVGGRLLSLISSPPAGASISRAFALNILAEAKPGEPAGLPLSLRQPLVAKAQGVFDKGRPAYVGINVRPDVYCRISLFPGGSALIGFSNGTFGLIDCGRVSSSRIIPFLYERGIEALEFIAISHWHVDRYDGVLSIASTLKSVRQLWIPQYEYIPKAQRPRFFDQLDLLTAKHPKLLNVIPEQARTTLYRSSKRSARPTAVVEAFRANAGIPIERMRSGQAANDLGSVFRISVGARAFLLTADTTIALWRSLLKAFGGCRMFKSDGITVPRAGSKAYMNREILRDITETGGFYAVLNPDPRFRLPDAEVVELIRSEQGEILLCDDEPIHLMLTNDGLFEQRFPK
;
A
#
# COMPACT_ATOMS: atom_id res chain seq x y z
N MET A 1 24.33 22.92 -49.67
CA MET A 1 23.75 21.64 -49.16
C MET A 1 24.72 21.00 -48.19
N GLY A 2 24.55 21.22 -46.88
CA GLY A 2 25.41 20.61 -45.85
C GLY A 2 24.98 19.17 -45.56
N LYS A 3 25.89 18.21 -45.77
CA LYS A 3 25.67 16.78 -45.46
C LYS A 3 25.41 16.63 -43.94
N ARG A 4 24.16 16.34 -43.56
CA ARG A 4 23.80 15.88 -42.21
C ARG A 4 24.44 14.50 -41.98
N THR A 5 25.58 14.47 -41.31
CA THR A 5 26.15 13.24 -40.79
C THR A 5 25.22 12.66 -39.71
N LYS A 6 24.66 11.48 -39.97
CA LYS A 6 23.97 10.68 -38.95
C LYS A 6 25.00 10.34 -37.87
N ARG A 7 24.95 11.02 -36.71
CA ARG A 7 25.70 10.62 -35.52
C ARG A 7 25.11 9.31 -34.99
N THR A 8 25.75 8.20 -35.32
CA THR A 8 25.57 6.90 -34.66
C THR A 8 26.00 7.06 -33.20
N ILE A 9 25.22 6.52 -32.26
CA ILE A 9 25.64 6.48 -30.85
C ILE A 9 26.64 5.33 -30.74
N GLU A 10 27.93 5.63 -30.68
CA GLU A 10 28.96 4.64 -30.40
C GLU A 10 29.02 4.44 -28.88
N LEU A 11 28.41 3.35 -28.39
CA LEU A 11 28.53 2.92 -26.99
C LEU A 11 29.98 2.60 -26.58
N LEU A 12 30.90 2.47 -27.54
CA LEU A 12 32.29 2.07 -27.35
C LEU A 12 33.29 3.22 -27.62
N GLY A 13 32.83 4.46 -27.67
CA GLY A 13 33.72 5.62 -27.86
C GLY A 13 34.68 5.80 -26.66
N PRO A 14 35.82 6.51 -26.83
CA PRO A 14 36.81 6.74 -25.77
C PRO A 14 36.27 7.32 -24.45
N ALA A 15 35.07 7.93 -24.49
CA ALA A 15 34.37 8.42 -23.31
C ALA A 15 33.75 7.31 -22.42
N GLY A 16 33.63 6.08 -22.92
CA GLY A 16 33.06 4.92 -22.21
C GLY A 16 34.09 3.92 -21.68
N LEU A 17 35.39 4.20 -21.79
CA LEU A 17 36.48 3.30 -21.38
C LEU A 17 37.30 3.92 -20.23
N GLY A 18 36.67 4.18 -19.09
CA GLY A 18 37.38 4.52 -17.86
C GLY A 18 38.02 3.27 -17.25
N GLY A 19 39.34 3.11 -17.35
CA GLY A 19 40.10 1.97 -16.78
C GLY A 19 40.11 1.93 -15.24
N ASP A 20 40.78 0.93 -14.66
CA ASP A 20 40.77 0.51 -13.23
C ASP A 20 40.85 1.63 -12.16
N HIS A 21 41.37 2.82 -12.47
CA HIS A 21 41.32 3.97 -11.56
C HIS A 21 39.93 4.60 -11.38
N ALA A 22 38.96 4.31 -12.27
CA ALA A 22 37.59 4.80 -12.20
C ALA A 22 36.73 4.10 -11.13
N ARG A 23 37.09 2.88 -10.70
CA ARG A 23 36.26 2.05 -9.80
C ARG A 23 36.00 2.65 -8.41
N ARG A 24 36.87 3.55 -7.91
CA ARG A 24 36.60 4.26 -6.64
C ARG A 24 35.40 5.22 -6.73
N GLY A 25 35.06 5.70 -7.93
CA GLY A 25 33.95 6.62 -8.16
C GLY A 25 32.56 5.96 -8.21
N PHE A 26 32.49 4.64 -8.34
CA PHE A 26 31.22 3.91 -8.50
C PHE A 26 30.62 3.38 -7.20
N ARG A 27 31.30 3.56 -6.07
CA ARG A 27 30.82 3.03 -4.77
C ARG A 27 29.41 3.50 -4.41
N PHE A 28 29.09 4.77 -4.65
CA PHE A 28 27.73 5.29 -4.46
C PHE A 28 26.71 4.57 -5.34
N GLN A 29 27.03 4.39 -6.63
CA GLN A 29 26.18 3.74 -7.60
C GLN A 29 25.98 2.25 -7.28
N ASP A 30 27.04 1.51 -7.01
CA ASP A 30 26.97 0.09 -6.69
C ASP A 30 26.14 -0.18 -5.42
N ARG A 31 26.33 0.66 -4.39
CA ARG A 31 25.54 0.61 -3.15
C ARG A 31 24.08 0.93 -3.38
N TRP A 32 23.81 1.97 -4.15
CA TRP A 32 22.44 2.35 -4.48
C TRP A 32 21.73 1.26 -5.29
N ILE A 33 22.43 0.63 -6.25
CA ILE A 33 21.94 -0.53 -7.01
C ILE A 33 21.67 -1.70 -6.06
N ALA A 34 22.61 -2.03 -5.16
CA ALA A 34 22.47 -3.16 -4.24
C ALA A 34 21.24 -3.01 -3.33
N TRP A 35 21.04 -1.81 -2.77
CA TRP A 35 19.88 -1.52 -1.95
C TRP A 35 18.57 -1.60 -2.75
N ASN A 36 18.52 -1.05 -3.97
CA ASN A 36 17.31 -1.14 -4.81
C ASN A 36 17.06 -2.54 -5.36
N LEU A 37 18.09 -3.35 -5.55
CA LEU A 37 17.97 -4.72 -6.05
C LEU A 37 17.06 -5.55 -5.14
N ALA A 38 17.11 -5.34 -3.82
CA ALA A 38 16.18 -5.99 -2.90
C ALA A 38 14.71 -5.64 -3.22
N SER A 39 14.42 -4.37 -3.52
CA SER A 39 13.08 -3.91 -3.91
C SER A 39 12.69 -4.46 -5.29
N TRP A 40 13.57 -4.34 -6.29
CA TRP A 40 13.30 -4.81 -7.66
C TRP A 40 13.08 -6.33 -7.72
N LEU A 41 13.77 -7.12 -6.90
CA LEU A 41 13.56 -8.56 -6.84
C LEU A 41 12.15 -8.96 -6.38
N ASN A 42 11.47 -8.09 -5.63
CA ASN A 42 10.08 -8.28 -5.25
C ASN A 42 9.12 -8.01 -6.42
N ASP A 43 9.50 -7.22 -7.43
CA ASP A 43 8.69 -7.03 -8.63
C ASP A 43 8.86 -8.25 -9.58
N PRO A 44 7.81 -9.04 -9.86
CA PRO A 44 7.89 -10.16 -10.80
C PRO A 44 8.21 -9.71 -12.23
N GLY A 45 7.97 -8.43 -12.55
CA GLY A 45 8.32 -7.82 -13.81
C GLY A 45 9.80 -7.54 -13.94
N PHE A 46 10.58 -7.42 -12.86
CA PHE A 46 12.02 -7.15 -12.94
C PHE A 46 12.74 -8.23 -13.77
N GLN A 47 13.62 -7.81 -14.68
CA GLN A 47 14.37 -8.72 -15.56
C GLN A 47 15.88 -8.56 -15.39
N THR A 48 16.38 -7.33 -15.51
CA THR A 48 17.81 -7.06 -15.50
C THR A 48 18.12 -5.63 -15.11
N ILE A 49 19.32 -5.42 -14.57
CA ILE A 49 19.98 -4.14 -14.43
C ILE A 49 21.10 -4.07 -15.47
N ILE A 50 21.40 -2.89 -15.98
CA ILE A 50 22.62 -2.59 -16.72
C ILE A 50 23.33 -1.48 -15.95
N ASN A 51 24.47 -1.82 -15.36
CA ASN A 51 25.35 -0.86 -14.69
C ASN A 51 26.17 -0.15 -15.77
N GLU A 52 26.14 1.18 -15.82
CA GLU A 52 26.71 1.98 -16.92
C GLU A 52 26.04 1.70 -18.29
N GLY A 53 24.71 1.83 -18.33
CA GLY A 53 23.91 1.67 -19.54
C GLY A 53 23.87 2.92 -20.44
N VAL A 54 22.66 3.26 -20.91
CA VAL A 54 22.38 4.47 -21.69
C VAL A 54 22.47 5.73 -20.83
N ASP A 55 22.22 5.62 -19.53
CA ASP A 55 22.68 6.53 -18.47
C ASP A 55 23.48 5.72 -17.43
N ASP A 56 23.63 6.24 -16.21
CA ASP A 56 24.42 5.62 -15.15
C ASP A 56 23.91 4.22 -14.79
N VAL A 57 22.58 4.05 -14.68
CA VAL A 57 21.94 2.74 -14.47
C VAL A 57 20.66 2.65 -15.28
N ASP A 58 20.45 1.52 -15.95
CA ASP A 58 19.18 1.17 -16.60
C ASP A 58 18.59 -0.09 -15.99
N VAL A 59 17.27 -0.11 -15.80
CA VAL A 59 16.54 -1.25 -15.23
C VAL A 59 15.41 -1.63 -16.14
N LYS A 60 15.33 -2.92 -16.46
CA LYS A 60 14.31 -3.47 -17.36
C LYS A 60 13.27 -4.24 -16.57
N PHE A 61 12.02 -3.92 -16.84
CA PHE A 61 10.85 -4.66 -16.40
C PHE A 61 10.09 -5.22 -17.61
N PHE A 62 9.54 -6.42 -17.47
CA PHE A 62 8.69 -7.08 -18.45
C PHE A 62 7.43 -7.59 -17.76
N TYR A 63 6.27 -7.07 -18.18
CA TYR A 63 4.99 -7.55 -17.71
C TYR A 63 4.29 -8.30 -18.87
N PRO A 64 3.99 -9.60 -18.71
CA PRO A 64 3.36 -10.39 -19.76
C PRO A 64 1.95 -9.87 -20.07
N ALA A 65 1.49 -10.14 -21.29
CA ALA A 65 0.17 -9.73 -21.74
C ALA A 65 -0.92 -10.31 -20.82
N LYS A 66 -1.88 -9.46 -20.42
CA LYS A 66 -3.11 -9.86 -19.72
C LYS A 66 -4.29 -9.74 -20.68
N ALA A 67 -5.43 -10.37 -20.38
CA ALA A 67 -6.55 -10.53 -21.32
C ALA A 67 -7.05 -9.24 -22.02
N ARG A 68 -6.75 -8.04 -21.49
CA ARG A 68 -7.08 -6.74 -22.08
C ARG A 68 -5.90 -5.76 -22.14
N GLN A 69 -4.67 -6.22 -21.89
CA GLN A 69 -3.47 -5.38 -21.86
C GLN A 69 -2.35 -6.07 -22.63
N PRO A 70 -1.71 -5.41 -23.60
CA PRO A 70 -0.57 -5.99 -24.30
C PRO A 70 0.58 -6.25 -23.33
N ALA A 71 1.48 -7.15 -23.68
CA ALA A 71 2.74 -7.27 -22.95
C ALA A 71 3.47 -5.93 -23.03
N ILE A 72 4.03 -5.48 -21.91
CA ILE A 72 4.75 -4.21 -21.85
C ILE A 72 6.16 -4.46 -21.32
N THR A 73 7.14 -3.89 -22.02
CA THR A 73 8.51 -3.77 -21.52
C THR A 73 8.70 -2.33 -21.11
N ILE A 74 9.16 -2.13 -19.88
CA ILE A 74 9.45 -0.80 -19.33
C ILE A 74 10.94 -0.73 -19.05
N TRP A 75 11.57 0.33 -19.53
CA TRP A 75 12.88 0.73 -19.05
C TRP A 75 12.75 1.93 -18.12
N GLU A 76 13.36 1.78 -16.94
CA GLU A 76 13.61 2.86 -16.00
C GLU A 76 15.09 3.23 -16.09
N THR A 77 15.35 4.53 -16.14
CA THR A 77 16.70 5.05 -16.34
C THR A 77 17.06 6.00 -15.22
N PHE A 78 18.26 5.83 -14.65
CA PHE A 78 18.70 6.53 -13.46
C PHE A 78 19.96 7.34 -13.74
N GLN A 79 19.97 8.58 -13.28
CA GLN A 79 21.13 9.46 -13.21
C GLN A 79 21.50 9.63 -11.73
N LEU A 80 22.62 9.03 -11.35
CA LEU A 80 23.15 8.94 -9.99
C LEU A 80 24.32 9.91 -9.83
N LYS A 81 24.31 10.70 -8.76
CA LYS A 81 25.38 11.67 -8.47
C LYS A 81 25.74 11.65 -7.00
N ASP A 82 26.99 11.27 -6.70
CA ASP A 82 27.53 11.29 -5.33
C ASP A 82 28.00 12.70 -4.91
N THR A 83 27.21 13.73 -5.22
CA THR A 83 27.56 15.13 -4.98
C THR A 83 26.31 15.97 -4.72
N VAL A 84 26.49 17.19 -4.24
CA VAL A 84 25.39 18.15 -4.13
C VAL A 84 24.97 18.61 -5.53
N LEU A 85 23.74 18.26 -5.92
CA LEU A 85 23.21 18.59 -7.24
C LEU A 85 22.97 20.09 -7.40
N ASN A 86 23.71 20.71 -8.31
CA ASN A 86 23.52 22.11 -8.68
C ASN A 86 22.49 22.28 -9.82
N LEU A 87 22.00 23.51 -9.98
CA LEU A 87 20.93 23.83 -10.93
C LEU A 87 21.31 23.57 -12.40
N LYS A 88 22.57 23.81 -12.78
CA LYS A 88 23.06 23.59 -14.14
C LYS A 88 23.01 22.11 -14.50
N THR A 89 23.61 21.28 -13.65
CA THR A 89 23.68 19.82 -13.80
C THR A 89 22.27 19.22 -13.82
N PHE A 90 21.40 19.66 -12.90
CA PHE A 90 20.01 19.21 -12.87
C PHE A 90 19.27 19.52 -14.19
N ASN A 91 19.47 20.72 -14.74
CA ASN A 91 18.89 21.10 -16.03
C ASN A 91 19.41 20.25 -17.19
N GLU A 92 20.71 19.96 -17.21
CA GLU A 92 21.31 19.09 -18.22
C GLU A 92 20.72 17.68 -18.17
N ILE A 93 20.60 17.10 -16.98
CA ILE A 93 19.97 15.79 -16.75
C ILE A 93 18.52 15.78 -17.26
N LEU A 94 17.69 16.73 -16.81
CA LEU A 94 16.28 16.77 -17.21
C LEU A 94 16.10 16.97 -18.72
N ASN A 95 16.93 17.82 -19.34
CA ASN A 95 16.92 18.02 -20.78
C ASN A 95 17.30 16.74 -21.52
N ASN A 96 18.28 15.98 -21.01
CA ASN A 96 18.65 14.68 -21.55
C ASN A 96 17.49 13.68 -21.46
N PHE A 97 16.84 13.58 -20.30
CA PHE A 97 15.65 12.72 -20.12
C PHE A 97 14.53 13.09 -21.10
N GLN A 98 14.24 14.38 -21.26
CA GLN A 98 13.20 14.81 -22.20
C GLN A 98 13.56 14.49 -23.66
N ARG A 99 14.85 14.60 -24.04
CA ARG A 99 15.32 14.22 -25.38
C ARG A 99 15.20 12.70 -25.59
N LYS A 100 15.62 11.89 -24.61
CA LYS A 100 15.51 10.43 -24.64
C LYS A 100 14.06 9.98 -24.76
N HIS A 101 13.16 10.53 -23.94
CA HIS A 101 11.73 10.23 -24.00
C HIS A 101 11.10 10.54 -25.36
N ARG A 102 11.45 11.68 -25.96
CA ARG A 102 10.95 12.01 -27.31
C ARG A 102 11.48 11.07 -28.38
N ARG A 103 12.73 10.60 -28.24
CA ARG A 103 13.38 9.73 -29.22
C ARG A 103 12.94 8.27 -29.08
N PHE A 104 12.66 7.82 -27.86
CA PHE A 104 12.35 6.43 -27.54
C PHE A 104 11.15 6.31 -26.57
N PRO A 105 9.97 6.86 -26.93
CA PRO A 105 8.82 6.95 -26.02
C PRO A 105 8.24 5.59 -25.62
N ALA A 106 8.45 4.55 -26.45
CA ALA A 106 8.00 3.19 -26.21
C ALA A 106 9.00 2.35 -25.39
N THR A 107 10.22 2.86 -25.15
CA THR A 107 11.29 2.14 -24.46
C THR A 107 11.44 2.65 -23.03
N PHE A 108 11.71 3.95 -22.87
CA PHE A 108 12.01 4.55 -21.57
C PHE A 108 10.78 5.25 -20.99
N ALA A 109 10.19 4.65 -19.95
CA ALA A 109 8.95 5.15 -19.36
C ALA A 109 9.17 6.05 -18.15
N LYS A 110 10.21 5.77 -17.34
CA LYS A 110 10.50 6.50 -16.10
C LYS A 110 11.97 6.91 -16.04
N TYR A 111 12.20 8.09 -15.49
CA TYR A 111 13.52 8.69 -15.35
C TYR A 111 13.74 9.17 -13.92
N HIS A 112 14.89 8.84 -13.36
CA HIS A 112 15.19 9.05 -11.96
C HIS A 112 16.44 9.91 -11.83
N VAL A 113 16.36 10.96 -11.03
CA VAL A 113 17.53 11.71 -10.57
C VAL A 113 17.76 11.35 -9.12
N VAL A 114 18.93 10.78 -8.83
CA VAL A 114 19.33 10.34 -7.50
C VAL A 114 20.61 11.05 -7.12
N THR A 115 20.63 11.70 -5.97
CA THR A 115 21.78 12.47 -5.52
C THR A 115 21.85 12.51 -3.99
N THR A 116 23.04 12.73 -3.43
CA THR A 116 23.24 12.79 -1.97
C THR A 116 22.51 13.96 -1.32
N ASP A 117 22.56 15.15 -1.95
CA ASP A 117 21.78 16.34 -1.61
C ASP A 117 21.63 17.24 -2.86
N CYS A 118 20.92 18.34 -2.74
CA CYS A 118 20.79 19.36 -3.77
C CYS A 118 20.93 20.77 -3.17
N VAL A 119 21.23 21.74 -4.01
CA VAL A 119 21.26 23.15 -3.57
C VAL A 119 19.88 23.59 -3.06
N GLU A 120 19.84 24.46 -2.06
CA GLU A 120 18.60 24.90 -1.37
C GLU A 120 17.46 25.30 -2.33
N ARG A 121 17.81 25.97 -3.43
CA ARG A 121 16.84 26.39 -4.46
C ARG A 121 16.08 25.23 -5.11
N LEU A 122 16.67 24.03 -5.15
CA LEU A 122 16.08 22.80 -5.70
C LEU A 122 15.25 22.03 -4.67
N ARG A 123 15.52 22.13 -3.36
CA ARG A 123 14.84 21.30 -2.33
C ARG A 123 13.31 21.36 -2.41
N GLY A 124 12.76 22.55 -2.64
CA GLY A 124 11.31 22.73 -2.77
C GLY A 124 10.67 22.05 -3.99
N ILE A 125 11.46 21.59 -4.98
CA ILE A 125 10.91 21.00 -6.22
C ILE A 125 10.30 19.61 -5.98
N GLN A 126 10.87 18.80 -5.09
CA GLN A 126 10.33 17.46 -4.77
C GLN A 126 8.98 17.59 -4.07
N ALA A 127 8.89 18.47 -3.08
CA ALA A 127 7.67 18.72 -2.32
C ALA A 127 6.54 19.25 -3.21
N ILE A 128 6.82 20.23 -4.08
CA ILE A 128 5.80 20.75 -5.01
C ILE A 128 5.40 19.69 -6.04
N LEU A 129 6.35 18.90 -6.57
CA LEU A 129 6.04 17.83 -7.52
C LEU A 129 5.13 16.76 -6.87
N LYS A 130 5.46 16.31 -5.66
CA LYS A 130 4.64 15.36 -4.88
C LYS A 130 3.24 15.93 -4.61
N LYS A 131 3.15 17.17 -4.13
CA LYS A 131 1.88 17.86 -3.89
C LYS A 131 1.05 17.99 -5.16
N THR A 132 1.65 18.38 -6.28
CA THR A 132 0.95 18.50 -7.57
C THR A 132 0.45 17.14 -8.06
N LYS A 133 1.25 16.06 -7.96
CA LYS A 133 0.79 14.70 -8.27
C LYS A 133 -0.43 14.33 -7.41
N GLN A 134 -0.37 14.55 -6.09
CA GLN A 134 -1.49 14.27 -5.18
C GLN A 134 -2.75 15.08 -5.53
N LEU A 135 -2.62 16.38 -5.84
CA LEU A 135 -3.76 17.22 -6.21
C LEU A 135 -4.38 16.78 -7.55
N ILE A 136 -3.56 16.37 -8.51
CA ILE A 136 -4.04 15.81 -9.78
C ILE A 136 -4.81 14.51 -9.55
N VAL A 137 -4.32 13.64 -8.67
CA VAL A 137 -5.00 12.39 -8.33
C VAL A 137 -6.32 12.66 -7.60
N ASN A 138 -6.31 13.55 -6.61
CA ASN A 138 -7.49 13.82 -5.78
C ASN A 138 -8.61 14.57 -6.51
N TYR A 139 -8.25 15.53 -7.36
CA TYR A 139 -9.21 16.44 -8.01
C TYR A 139 -9.30 16.23 -9.53
N GLY A 140 -8.49 15.37 -10.10
CA GLY A 140 -8.37 15.16 -11.55
C GLY A 140 -7.51 16.22 -12.25
N PRO A 141 -6.78 15.86 -13.32
CA PRO A 141 -5.86 16.78 -14.03
C PRO A 141 -6.58 17.94 -14.74
N ARG A 142 -7.89 17.82 -14.99
CA ARG A 142 -8.69 18.83 -15.69
C ARG A 142 -9.41 19.81 -14.76
N SER A 143 -9.45 19.54 -13.45
CA SER A 143 -10.10 20.43 -12.47
C SER A 143 -9.36 21.76 -12.35
N GLN A 144 -10.03 22.78 -11.82
CA GLN A 144 -9.39 24.07 -11.52
C GLN A 144 -8.24 23.89 -10.52
N ILE A 145 -8.40 23.03 -9.51
CA ILE A 145 -7.36 22.74 -8.51
C ILE A 145 -6.16 22.03 -9.17
N GLY A 146 -6.41 21.00 -9.98
CA GLY A 146 -5.34 20.29 -10.72
C GLY A 146 -4.58 21.21 -11.67
N LYS A 147 -5.30 22.03 -12.46
CA LYS A 147 -4.72 23.04 -13.36
C LYS A 147 -3.91 24.09 -12.60
N GLY A 148 -4.43 24.59 -11.47
CA GLY A 148 -3.73 25.51 -10.58
C GLY A 148 -2.42 24.93 -10.06
N ALA A 149 -2.43 23.68 -9.60
CA ALA A 149 -1.24 22.98 -9.12
C ALA A 149 -0.18 22.78 -10.22
N VAL A 150 -0.59 22.45 -11.44
CA VAL A 150 0.32 22.35 -12.60
C VAL A 150 0.88 23.73 -12.98
N HIS A 151 0.08 24.78 -12.89
CA HIS A 151 0.50 26.15 -13.14
C HIS A 151 1.54 26.62 -12.11
N GLU A 152 1.32 26.36 -10.82
CA GLU A 152 2.29 26.66 -9.76
C GLU A 152 3.63 25.94 -9.97
N LEU A 153 3.58 24.64 -10.29
CA LEU A 153 4.78 23.88 -10.65
C LEU A 153 5.48 24.52 -11.85
N THR A 154 4.75 24.85 -12.91
CA THR A 154 5.29 25.51 -14.11
C THR A 154 5.95 26.85 -13.77
N LYS A 155 5.34 27.66 -12.91
CA LYS A 155 5.92 28.92 -12.43
C LYS A 155 7.23 28.68 -11.68
N LYS A 156 7.26 27.69 -10.78
CA LYS A 156 8.48 27.32 -10.04
C LYS A 156 9.60 26.87 -10.98
N LEU A 157 9.30 26.05 -11.99
CA LEU A 157 10.27 25.63 -13.01
C LEU A 157 10.84 26.83 -13.77
N LYS A 158 9.99 27.79 -14.19
CA LYS A 158 10.44 29.03 -14.85
C LYS A 158 11.35 29.87 -13.96
N THR A 159 11.01 30.05 -12.67
CA THR A 159 11.86 30.78 -11.71
C THR A 159 13.23 30.13 -11.53
N LEU A 160 13.30 28.80 -11.61
CA LEU A 160 14.54 28.03 -11.57
C LEU A 160 15.24 27.95 -12.94
N ARG A 161 14.70 28.59 -13.99
CA ARG A 161 15.19 28.49 -15.37
C ARG A 161 15.31 27.03 -15.84
N ILE A 162 14.36 26.18 -15.42
CA ILE A 162 14.26 24.79 -15.86
C ILE A 162 13.40 24.74 -17.11
N ALA A 163 14.01 24.34 -18.23
CA ALA A 163 13.37 24.39 -19.55
C ALA A 163 12.36 23.26 -19.81
N VAL A 164 12.39 22.20 -18.99
CA VAL A 164 11.56 21.01 -19.20
C VAL A 164 10.10 21.27 -18.83
N LYS A 165 9.19 20.69 -19.62
CA LYS A 165 7.74 20.85 -19.43
C LYS A 165 7.28 20.19 -18.14
N ALA A 166 6.42 20.87 -17.37
CA ALA A 166 5.86 20.35 -16.12
C ALA A 166 5.16 18.99 -16.29
N ASN A 167 4.41 18.78 -17.37
CA ASN A 167 3.72 17.51 -17.63
C ASN A 167 4.71 16.34 -17.82
N PHE A 168 5.89 16.60 -18.39
CA PHE A 168 6.92 15.57 -18.52
C PHE A 168 7.49 15.22 -17.14
N LEU A 169 7.79 16.22 -16.30
CA LEU A 169 8.23 15.97 -14.92
C LEU A 169 7.18 15.18 -14.11
N LEU A 170 5.91 15.55 -14.22
CA LEU A 170 4.82 14.91 -13.48
C LEU A 170 4.62 13.45 -13.89
N SER A 171 4.74 13.15 -15.19
CA SER A 171 4.38 11.83 -15.73
C SER A 171 5.55 10.86 -15.77
N HIS A 172 6.79 11.35 -15.87
CA HIS A 172 7.94 10.50 -16.19
C HIS A 172 9.14 10.69 -15.25
N VAL A 173 9.22 11.77 -14.47
CA VAL A 173 10.42 12.06 -13.66
C VAL A 173 10.16 11.81 -12.17
N TYR A 174 11.15 11.18 -11.55
CA TYR A 174 11.24 10.87 -10.13
C TYR A 174 12.55 11.45 -9.58
N LEU A 175 12.48 12.00 -8.38
CA LEU A 175 13.57 12.76 -7.79
C LEU A 175 13.85 12.23 -6.40
N ASP A 176 15.08 11.84 -6.13
CA ASP A 176 15.60 11.47 -4.82
C ASP A 176 16.86 12.30 -4.54
N PHE A 177 16.77 13.19 -3.55
CA PHE A 177 17.83 14.12 -3.17
C PHE A 177 18.33 13.82 -1.75
N GLN A 178 18.07 12.61 -1.24
CA GLN A 178 18.37 12.21 0.13
C GLN A 178 19.12 10.88 0.17
N ALA A 179 19.93 10.60 -0.86
CA ALA A 179 20.71 9.37 -0.98
C ALA A 179 22.08 9.45 -0.28
N SER A 180 22.30 10.41 0.64
CA SER A 180 23.58 10.60 1.34
C SER A 180 24.05 9.34 2.10
N TRP A 181 23.11 8.50 2.54
CA TRP A 181 23.38 7.22 3.19
C TRP A 181 24.09 6.20 2.28
N CYS A 182 24.06 6.34 0.95
CA CYS A 182 24.82 5.48 0.03
C CYS A 182 26.31 5.84 -0.01
N GLY A 183 26.63 7.13 -0.06
CA GLY A 183 28.00 7.64 -0.21
C GLY A 183 28.74 7.84 1.12
N GLY A 184 28.02 7.84 2.24
CA GLY A 184 28.56 8.08 3.58
C GLY A 184 29.19 6.86 4.25
N ASP A 185 29.03 6.80 5.57
CA ASP A 185 29.59 5.77 6.44
C ASP A 185 29.18 4.35 6.03
N ASN A 186 30.11 3.40 6.13
CA ASN A 186 29.86 1.98 5.88
C ASN A 186 28.75 1.46 6.78
N ASP A 187 28.82 1.78 8.06
CA ASP A 187 27.96 1.20 9.07
C ASP A 187 26.49 1.59 8.81
N HIS A 188 26.26 2.84 8.42
CA HIS A 188 24.91 3.31 8.08
C HIS A 188 24.36 2.67 6.81
N PHE A 189 25.18 2.53 5.76
CA PHE A 189 24.76 1.84 4.53
C PHE A 189 24.44 0.36 4.83
N ASP A 190 25.31 -0.34 5.55
CA ASP A 190 25.17 -1.75 5.86
C ASP A 190 23.92 -1.99 6.74
N GLU A 191 23.65 -1.13 7.73
CA GLU A 191 22.42 -1.21 8.54
C GLU A 191 21.15 -1.11 7.67
N VAL A 192 21.08 -0.10 6.80
CA VAL A 192 19.93 0.13 5.91
C VAL A 192 19.78 -1.00 4.89
N PHE A 193 20.90 -1.45 4.32
CA PHE A 193 20.92 -2.52 3.33
C PHE A 193 20.54 -3.87 3.95
N HIS A 194 21.11 -4.25 5.10
CA HIS A 194 20.76 -5.49 5.79
C HIS A 194 19.29 -5.53 6.22
N ARG A 195 18.73 -4.40 6.69
CA ARG A 195 17.30 -4.31 7.00
C ARG A 195 16.43 -4.57 5.76
N SER A 196 16.85 -4.09 4.59
CA SER A 196 16.15 -4.37 3.33
C SER A 196 16.20 -5.85 2.94
N LEU A 197 17.33 -6.53 3.19
CA LEU A 197 17.51 -7.96 2.93
C LEU A 197 16.62 -8.81 3.87
N ILE A 198 16.50 -8.42 5.14
CA ILE A 198 15.56 -9.06 6.08
C ILE A 198 14.12 -8.92 5.59
N GLY A 199 13.75 -7.76 5.06
CA GLY A 199 12.43 -7.50 4.49
C GLY A 199 12.04 -8.46 3.34
N ILE A 200 13.02 -9.02 2.63
CA ILE A 200 12.82 -10.00 1.56
C ILE A 200 13.10 -11.46 1.98
N GLY A 201 13.30 -11.69 3.28
CA GLY A 201 13.38 -13.02 3.87
C GLY A 201 14.80 -13.60 4.02
N VAL A 202 15.84 -12.76 3.95
CA VAL A 202 17.20 -13.17 4.37
C VAL A 202 17.26 -13.17 5.91
N SER A 203 17.79 -14.22 6.53
CA SER A 203 17.92 -14.25 7.98
C SER A 203 18.94 -13.20 8.45
N ALA A 204 18.73 -12.64 9.65
CA ALA A 204 19.58 -11.56 10.17
C ALA A 204 21.06 -11.96 10.19
N GLU A 205 21.35 -13.21 10.54
CA GLU A 205 22.70 -13.79 10.66
C GLU A 205 23.41 -13.89 9.31
N ARG A 206 22.67 -13.92 8.19
CA ARG A 206 23.22 -14.09 6.85
C ARG A 206 23.21 -12.81 6.02
N THR A 207 22.64 -11.72 6.55
CA THR A 207 22.54 -10.45 5.82
C THR A 207 23.90 -9.92 5.33
N ALA A 208 24.95 -10.01 6.14
CA ALA A 208 26.29 -9.58 5.77
C ALA A 208 26.90 -10.41 4.63
N GLU A 209 26.82 -11.74 4.73
CA GLU A 209 27.29 -12.67 3.69
C GLU A 209 26.57 -12.41 2.36
N VAL A 210 25.25 -12.37 2.39
CA VAL A 210 24.40 -12.17 1.22
C VAL A 210 24.59 -10.78 0.62
N GLY A 211 24.66 -9.75 1.47
CA GLY A 211 24.91 -8.38 1.08
C GLY A 211 26.24 -8.24 0.34
N GLY A 212 27.31 -8.84 0.87
CA GLY A 212 28.63 -8.87 0.22
C GLY A 212 28.59 -9.55 -1.15
N ARG A 213 27.87 -10.67 -1.28
CA ARG A 213 27.71 -11.38 -2.56
C ARG A 213 26.91 -10.57 -3.60
N LEU A 214 25.84 -9.90 -3.18
CA LEU A 214 25.06 -9.03 -4.07
C LEU A 214 25.87 -7.81 -4.52
N LEU A 215 26.64 -7.18 -3.63
CA LEU A 215 27.56 -6.10 -3.98
C LEU A 215 28.64 -6.57 -4.96
N SER A 216 29.19 -7.78 -4.75
CA SER A 216 30.14 -8.38 -5.68
C SER A 216 29.51 -8.65 -7.05
N LEU A 217 28.28 -9.15 -7.10
CA LEU A 217 27.53 -9.35 -8.35
C LEU A 217 27.36 -8.04 -9.15
N ILE A 218 27.25 -6.90 -8.46
CA ILE A 218 27.06 -5.58 -9.09
C ILE A 218 28.38 -4.95 -9.54
N SER A 219 29.42 -5.06 -8.71
CA SER A 219 30.70 -4.38 -8.92
C SER A 219 31.74 -5.18 -9.74
N SER A 220 31.53 -6.48 -9.89
CA SER A 220 32.48 -7.36 -10.61
C SER A 220 32.34 -7.31 -12.15
N PRO A 221 31.12 -7.33 -12.73
CA PRO A 221 30.96 -7.33 -14.18
C PRO A 221 31.60 -6.11 -14.86
N PRO A 222 31.99 -6.20 -16.15
CA PRO A 222 32.45 -5.04 -16.89
C PRO A 222 31.32 -4.02 -17.07
N ALA A 223 31.67 -2.75 -17.25
CA ALA A 223 30.73 -1.67 -17.55
C ALA A 223 29.80 -2.06 -18.73
N GLY A 224 28.51 -1.77 -18.58
CA GLY A 224 27.47 -2.13 -19.55
C GLY A 224 27.01 -3.59 -19.49
N ALA A 225 27.58 -4.43 -18.61
CA ALA A 225 27.11 -5.80 -18.44
C ALA A 225 25.71 -5.86 -17.81
N SER A 226 24.90 -6.80 -18.30
CA SER A 226 23.57 -7.06 -17.77
C SER A 226 23.63 -7.97 -16.54
N ILE A 227 23.10 -7.50 -15.41
CA ILE A 227 22.90 -8.29 -14.19
C ILE A 227 21.46 -8.79 -14.19
N SER A 228 21.27 -10.08 -14.47
CA SER A 228 19.95 -10.68 -14.57
C SER A 228 19.32 -10.96 -13.19
N ARG A 229 17.99 -10.94 -13.14
CA ARG A 229 17.20 -11.35 -11.96
C ARG A 229 17.57 -12.76 -11.48
N ALA A 230 17.88 -13.68 -12.38
CA ALA A 230 18.21 -15.06 -12.03
C ALA A 230 19.49 -15.15 -11.18
N PHE A 231 20.53 -14.39 -11.51
CA PHE A 231 21.78 -14.41 -10.72
C PHE A 231 21.56 -13.93 -9.29
N ALA A 232 20.82 -12.83 -9.12
CA ALA A 232 20.53 -12.30 -7.81
C ALA A 232 19.62 -13.23 -6.99
N LEU A 233 18.63 -13.88 -7.62
CA LEU A 233 17.78 -14.88 -6.95
C LEU A 233 18.55 -16.13 -6.53
N ASN A 234 19.56 -16.56 -7.28
CA ASN A 234 20.40 -17.69 -6.89
C ASN A 234 21.17 -17.40 -5.60
N ILE A 235 21.73 -16.19 -5.47
CA ILE A 235 22.38 -15.74 -4.23
C ILE A 235 21.39 -15.77 -3.05
N LEU A 236 20.16 -15.31 -3.26
CA LEU A 236 19.12 -15.34 -2.22
C LEU A 236 18.61 -16.75 -1.91
N ALA A 237 18.58 -17.66 -2.89
CA ALA A 237 18.13 -19.04 -2.68
C ALA A 237 19.11 -19.81 -1.80
N GLU A 238 20.41 -19.65 -2.03
CA GLU A 238 21.46 -20.21 -1.19
C GLU A 238 21.48 -19.61 0.22
N ALA A 239 20.91 -18.41 0.39
CA ALA A 239 20.79 -17.69 1.66
C ALA A 239 19.68 -18.22 2.57
N LYS A 240 18.65 -18.85 2.01
CA LYS A 240 17.54 -19.39 2.79
C LYS A 240 18.04 -20.63 3.54
N PRO A 241 17.83 -20.73 4.86
CA PRO A 241 18.20 -21.93 5.59
C PRO A 241 17.53 -23.12 4.93
N GLY A 242 18.33 -24.14 4.58
CA GLY A 242 17.79 -25.39 4.07
C GLY A 242 16.81 -25.94 5.09
N GLU A 243 15.54 -26.10 4.71
CA GLU A 243 14.76 -27.15 5.33
C GLU A 243 15.53 -28.46 5.08
N PRO A 244 15.86 -29.25 6.12
CA PRO A 244 16.47 -30.54 5.89
C PRO A 244 15.52 -31.40 5.05
N ALA A 245 16.06 -32.11 4.07
CA ALA A 245 15.33 -33.14 3.36
C ALA A 245 14.84 -34.20 4.37
N GLY A 246 13.55 -34.17 4.74
CA GLY A 246 13.01 -35.04 5.78
C GLY A 246 11.48 -35.08 5.86
N LEU A 247 10.89 -36.07 5.18
CA LEU A 247 9.57 -36.71 5.34
C LEU A 247 8.28 -35.93 4.98
N PRO A 248 7.22 -36.65 4.54
CA PRO A 248 6.08 -36.07 3.84
C PRO A 248 5.12 -35.31 4.77
N LEU A 249 4.88 -34.05 4.41
CA LEU A 249 3.89 -33.13 4.98
C LEU A 249 2.43 -33.50 4.60
N SER A 250 2.00 -34.72 4.88
CA SER A 250 0.57 -35.02 4.97
C SER A 250 0.16 -34.96 6.45
N LEU A 251 -0.71 -34.01 6.80
CA LEU A 251 -1.56 -33.94 8.02
C LEU A 251 -1.26 -32.91 9.12
N ARG A 252 -0.59 -31.79 8.83
CA ARG A 252 -0.82 -30.54 9.59
C ARG A 252 -0.82 -29.33 8.67
N GLN A 253 -2.01 -28.91 8.24
CA GLN A 253 -2.16 -27.60 7.60
C GLN A 253 -2.22 -26.50 8.68
N PRO A 254 -1.34 -25.49 8.65
CA PRO A 254 -1.52 -24.29 9.44
C PRO A 254 -2.76 -23.53 8.95
N LEU A 255 -3.60 -23.06 9.89
CA LEU A 255 -4.79 -22.24 9.64
C LEU A 255 -4.47 -20.86 9.05
N VAL A 256 -3.23 -20.40 9.23
CA VAL A 256 -2.68 -19.16 8.71
C VAL A 256 -1.44 -19.50 7.88
N ALA A 257 -1.56 -19.44 6.55
CA ALA A 257 -0.42 -19.66 5.66
C ALA A 257 0.03 -18.33 5.02
N LYS A 258 1.35 -18.15 4.89
CA LYS A 258 1.92 -17.08 4.06
C LYS A 258 1.88 -17.50 2.60
N ALA A 259 0.77 -17.21 1.91
CA ALA A 259 0.64 -17.52 0.49
C ALA A 259 1.24 -16.38 -0.35
N GLN A 260 2.38 -16.61 -1.00
CA GLN A 260 2.89 -15.72 -2.05
C GLN A 260 2.16 -16.03 -3.36
N GLY A 261 1.17 -15.22 -3.72
CA GLY A 261 0.37 -15.39 -4.95
C GLY A 261 0.78 -14.41 -6.06
N VAL A 262 0.99 -14.92 -7.27
CA VAL A 262 1.16 -14.11 -8.49
C VAL A 262 -0.19 -14.01 -9.22
N PHE A 263 -0.64 -12.79 -9.54
CA PHE A 263 -1.91 -12.58 -10.24
C PHE A 263 -1.76 -12.73 -11.75
N ASP A 264 -2.29 -13.82 -12.32
CA ASP A 264 -2.57 -13.94 -13.75
C ASP A 264 -4.09 -13.84 -14.02
N LYS A 265 -4.51 -12.96 -14.93
CA LYS A 265 -5.87 -12.87 -15.51
C LYS A 265 -7.08 -12.90 -14.55
N GLY A 266 -7.08 -12.11 -13.48
CA GLY A 266 -8.30 -11.90 -12.67
C GLY A 266 -8.83 -13.15 -11.95
N ARG A 267 -8.06 -14.25 -11.96
CA ARG A 267 -8.21 -15.37 -11.04
C ARG A 267 -6.93 -15.44 -10.21
N PRO A 268 -7.03 -15.71 -8.90
CA PRO A 268 -5.82 -15.86 -8.11
C PRO A 268 -5.15 -17.19 -8.46
N ALA A 269 -3.88 -17.15 -8.89
CA ALA A 269 -3.03 -18.33 -8.93
C ALA A 269 -2.31 -18.42 -7.58
N TYR A 270 -2.86 -19.21 -6.66
CA TYR A 270 -2.18 -19.58 -5.43
C TYR A 270 -1.40 -20.86 -5.67
N VAL A 271 -0.07 -20.79 -5.58
CA VAL A 271 0.77 -21.98 -5.62
C VAL A 271 0.56 -22.72 -4.29
N GLY A 272 -0.18 -23.83 -4.33
CA GLY A 272 -0.40 -24.73 -3.19
C GLY A 272 -1.74 -24.62 -2.45
N ILE A 273 -2.63 -23.68 -2.81
CA ILE A 273 -3.97 -23.56 -2.20
C ILE A 273 -5.02 -23.66 -3.31
N ASN A 274 -5.90 -24.65 -3.21
CA ASN A 274 -6.96 -24.93 -4.18
C ASN A 274 -8.14 -23.95 -3.99
N VAL A 275 -7.87 -22.64 -4.09
CA VAL A 275 -8.89 -21.60 -3.90
C VAL A 275 -9.89 -21.74 -5.03
N ARG A 276 -11.11 -22.16 -4.69
CA ARG A 276 -12.20 -22.17 -5.67
C ARG A 276 -12.40 -20.73 -6.15
N PRO A 277 -12.23 -20.46 -7.46
CA PRO A 277 -12.15 -19.09 -7.98
C PRO A 277 -13.45 -18.29 -7.81
N ASP A 278 -14.53 -18.93 -7.37
CA ASP A 278 -15.87 -18.36 -7.20
C ASP A 278 -16.18 -17.83 -5.79
N VAL A 279 -15.39 -18.14 -4.75
CA VAL A 279 -15.75 -17.83 -3.35
C VAL A 279 -14.59 -17.23 -2.55
N TYR A 280 -14.47 -15.90 -2.60
CA TYR A 280 -13.52 -15.14 -1.77
C TYR A 280 -13.96 -13.70 -1.53
N CYS A 281 -13.38 -13.09 -0.49
CA CYS A 281 -13.39 -11.65 -0.23
C CYS A 281 -11.95 -11.14 -0.16
N ARG A 282 -11.63 -10.10 -0.93
CA ARG A 282 -10.40 -9.32 -0.73
C ARG A 282 -10.68 -8.22 0.28
N ILE A 283 -9.86 -8.09 1.30
CA ILE A 283 -9.98 -7.06 2.34
C ILE A 283 -8.73 -6.19 2.26
N SER A 284 -8.87 -4.93 1.85
CA SER A 284 -7.76 -3.97 1.79
C SER A 284 -7.93 -2.96 2.90
N LEU A 285 -7.04 -2.99 3.88
CA LEU A 285 -7.03 -2.13 5.05
C LEU A 285 -6.08 -0.98 4.79
N PHE A 286 -6.57 0.25 4.93
CA PHE A 286 -5.82 1.47 4.64
C PHE A 286 -5.42 2.16 5.94
N PRO A 287 -4.25 2.82 5.97
CA PRO A 287 -3.87 3.67 7.08
C PRO A 287 -4.93 4.74 7.36
N GLY A 288 -5.27 4.91 8.63
CA GLY A 288 -6.45 5.66 9.07
C GLY A 288 -7.68 4.79 9.37
N GLY A 289 -7.57 3.45 9.26
CA GLY A 289 -8.55 2.51 9.80
C GLY A 289 -9.74 2.21 8.89
N SER A 290 -9.62 2.42 7.59
CA SER A 290 -10.67 2.11 6.61
C SER A 290 -10.41 0.78 5.89
N ALA A 291 -11.48 0.13 5.44
CA ALA A 291 -11.41 -1.18 4.79
C ALA A 291 -12.21 -1.19 3.47
N LEU A 292 -11.54 -1.44 2.35
CA LEU A 292 -12.18 -1.71 1.06
C LEU A 292 -12.31 -3.23 0.88
N ILE A 293 -13.54 -3.69 0.69
CA ILE A 293 -13.89 -5.10 0.51
C ILE A 293 -14.21 -5.34 -0.96
N GLY A 294 -13.49 -6.23 -1.63
CA GLY A 294 -13.79 -6.71 -2.97
C GLY A 294 -14.35 -8.11 -2.96
N PHE A 295 -15.46 -8.34 -3.66
CA PHE A 295 -16.15 -9.64 -3.71
C PHE A 295 -15.81 -10.40 -5.01
N SER A 296 -15.99 -11.72 -5.01
CA SER A 296 -15.70 -12.57 -6.19
C SER A 296 -16.52 -12.24 -7.44
N ASN A 297 -17.65 -11.54 -7.30
CA ASN A 297 -18.46 -11.06 -8.44
C ASN A 297 -18.02 -9.69 -8.98
N GLY A 298 -16.90 -9.14 -8.51
CA GLY A 298 -16.37 -7.85 -8.94
C GLY A 298 -17.06 -6.62 -8.34
N THR A 299 -17.98 -6.81 -7.38
CA THR A 299 -18.53 -5.68 -6.60
C THR A 299 -17.63 -5.32 -5.44
N PHE A 300 -17.82 -4.12 -4.89
CA PHE A 300 -17.00 -3.58 -3.81
C PHE A 300 -17.86 -2.93 -2.74
N GLY A 301 -17.42 -3.01 -1.49
CA GLY A 301 -17.97 -2.27 -0.36
C GLY A 301 -16.86 -1.56 0.40
N LEU A 302 -17.19 -0.46 1.08
CA LEU A 302 -16.23 0.32 1.86
C LEU A 302 -16.73 0.46 3.29
N ILE A 303 -15.84 0.28 4.27
CA ILE A 303 -16.10 0.50 5.69
C ILE A 303 -15.12 1.54 6.20
N ASP A 304 -15.65 2.63 6.74
CA ASP A 304 -14.97 3.87 7.06
C ASP A 304 -14.26 4.51 5.87
N CYS A 305 -14.05 5.81 5.97
CA CYS A 305 -13.44 6.63 4.92
C CYS A 305 -12.96 7.97 5.49
N GLY A 306 -12.19 7.96 6.57
CA GLY A 306 -11.57 9.18 7.09
C GLY A 306 -10.73 9.92 6.07
N ARG A 307 -10.43 11.19 6.34
CA ARG A 307 -9.60 12.03 5.47
C ARG A 307 -8.24 11.41 5.12
N VAL A 308 -7.58 10.75 6.07
CA VAL A 308 -6.29 10.09 5.85
C VAL A 308 -6.48 8.91 4.89
N SER A 309 -7.40 8.00 5.20
CA SER A 309 -7.69 6.84 4.36
C SER A 309 -8.17 7.23 2.96
N SER A 310 -9.04 8.23 2.83
CA SER A 310 -9.62 8.63 1.54
C SER A 310 -8.57 9.13 0.56
N SER A 311 -7.52 9.81 1.05
CA SER A 311 -6.39 10.26 0.23
C SER A 311 -5.61 9.11 -0.43
N ARG A 312 -5.72 7.89 0.11
CA ARG A 312 -5.10 6.66 -0.39
C ARG A 312 -6.09 5.80 -1.16
N ILE A 313 -7.35 5.74 -0.69
CA ILE A 313 -8.42 4.96 -1.31
C ILE A 313 -8.77 5.51 -2.70
N ILE A 314 -8.89 6.84 -2.87
CA ILE A 314 -9.25 7.44 -4.16
C ILE A 314 -8.27 7.05 -5.29
N PRO A 315 -6.93 7.24 -5.14
CA PRO A 315 -5.96 6.74 -6.11
C PRO A 315 -6.14 5.24 -6.38
N PHE A 316 -6.31 4.44 -5.33
CA PHE A 316 -6.47 2.99 -5.45
C PHE A 316 -7.72 2.59 -6.24
N LEU A 317 -8.85 3.25 -6.02
CA LEU A 317 -10.08 3.04 -6.77
C LEU A 317 -9.86 3.36 -8.26
N TYR A 318 -9.21 4.50 -8.55
CA TYR A 318 -8.91 4.92 -9.92
C TYR A 318 -7.99 3.94 -10.65
N GLU A 319 -6.87 3.56 -10.04
CA GLU A 319 -5.88 2.63 -10.61
C GLU A 319 -6.48 1.24 -10.91
N ARG A 320 -7.48 0.83 -10.14
CA ARG A 320 -8.17 -0.46 -10.31
C ARG A 320 -9.44 -0.38 -11.14
N GLY A 321 -9.78 0.81 -11.67
CA GLY A 321 -11.00 1.01 -12.45
C GLY A 321 -12.27 0.71 -11.66
N ILE A 322 -12.25 0.93 -10.34
CA ILE A 322 -13.40 0.73 -9.46
C ILE A 322 -14.23 2.01 -9.53
N GLU A 323 -15.36 1.93 -10.23
CA GLU A 323 -16.23 3.07 -10.47
C GLU A 323 -17.52 3.03 -9.64
N ALA A 324 -17.79 1.94 -8.92
CA ALA A 324 -19.02 1.77 -8.15
C ALA A 324 -18.77 1.03 -6.83
N LEU A 325 -19.52 1.42 -5.79
CA LEU A 325 -19.59 0.71 -4.51
C LEU A 325 -21.03 0.27 -4.23
N GLU A 326 -21.18 -0.98 -3.82
CA GLU A 326 -22.46 -1.53 -3.36
C GLU A 326 -22.87 -0.92 -2.02
N PHE A 327 -21.89 -0.64 -1.15
CA PHE A 327 -22.13 0.12 0.07
C PHE A 327 -20.91 0.93 0.50
N ILE A 328 -21.17 2.02 1.23
CA ILE A 328 -20.25 2.63 2.18
C ILE A 328 -20.87 2.46 3.55
N ALA A 329 -20.11 2.05 4.56
CA ALA A 329 -20.57 1.96 5.94
C ALA A 329 -19.64 2.75 6.86
N ILE A 330 -20.21 3.44 7.85
CA ILE A 330 -19.47 4.19 8.86
C ILE A 330 -19.54 3.43 10.19
N SER A 331 -18.40 3.24 10.84
CA SER A 331 -18.32 2.51 12.11
C SER A 331 -18.81 3.35 13.28
N HIS A 332 -18.33 4.59 13.42
CA HIS A 332 -18.69 5.49 14.51
C HIS A 332 -18.43 6.96 14.12
N TRP A 333 -18.78 7.88 15.03
CA TRP A 333 -18.88 9.31 14.73
C TRP A 333 -17.58 10.11 14.83
N HIS A 334 -16.42 9.47 14.82
CA HIS A 334 -15.17 10.24 14.78
C HIS A 334 -14.82 10.72 13.36
N VAL A 335 -14.25 11.92 13.28
CA VAL A 335 -13.95 12.61 12.00
C VAL A 335 -12.98 11.77 11.15
N ASP A 336 -12.06 11.04 11.77
CA ASP A 336 -11.16 10.10 11.10
C ASP A 336 -11.86 8.86 10.53
N ARG A 337 -13.19 8.72 10.68
CA ARG A 337 -13.96 7.60 10.13
C ARG A 337 -14.91 7.98 9.00
N TYR A 338 -15.44 9.20 8.96
CA TYR A 338 -16.44 9.58 7.94
C TYR A 338 -16.05 10.76 7.05
N ASP A 339 -15.04 11.55 7.41
CA ASP A 339 -14.80 12.87 6.79
C ASP A 339 -14.40 12.83 5.30
N GLY A 340 -14.08 11.66 4.76
CA GLY A 340 -13.82 11.45 3.34
C GLY A 340 -15.01 10.87 2.56
N VAL A 341 -16.18 10.67 3.17
CA VAL A 341 -17.34 10.03 2.52
C VAL A 341 -17.78 10.77 1.26
N LEU A 342 -17.90 12.11 1.35
CA LEU A 342 -18.29 12.93 0.21
C LEU A 342 -17.23 12.90 -0.89
N SER A 343 -15.93 12.92 -0.51
CA SER A 343 -14.83 12.87 -1.46
C SER A 343 -14.85 11.56 -2.24
N ILE A 344 -14.96 10.42 -1.56
CA ILE A 344 -15.02 9.11 -2.22
C ILE A 344 -16.28 8.99 -3.09
N ALA A 345 -17.46 9.31 -2.55
CA ALA A 345 -18.70 9.23 -3.30
C ALA A 345 -18.68 10.09 -4.57
N SER A 346 -18.04 11.27 -4.52
CA SER A 346 -17.91 12.16 -5.69
C SER A 346 -16.97 11.64 -6.78
N THR A 347 -16.06 10.71 -6.45
CA THR A 347 -15.12 10.10 -7.41
C THR A 347 -15.71 8.87 -8.12
N LEU A 348 -16.79 8.31 -7.58
CA LEU A 348 -17.45 7.11 -8.10
C LEU A 348 -18.61 7.50 -9.00
N LYS A 349 -18.92 6.63 -9.98
CA LYS A 349 -20.14 6.74 -10.79
C LYS A 349 -21.38 6.43 -9.97
N SER A 350 -21.28 5.50 -9.01
CA SER A 350 -22.40 5.17 -8.13
C SER A 350 -21.97 4.64 -6.77
N VAL A 351 -22.76 4.99 -5.76
CA VAL A 351 -22.78 4.35 -4.45
C VAL A 351 -24.23 3.91 -4.23
N ARG A 352 -24.46 2.62 -3.95
CA ARG A 352 -25.82 2.10 -3.86
C ARG A 352 -26.43 2.25 -2.47
N GLN A 353 -25.63 2.11 -1.42
CA GLN A 353 -26.07 2.23 -0.03
C GLN A 353 -25.04 2.99 0.81
N LEU A 354 -25.51 3.80 1.74
CA LEU A 354 -24.73 4.40 2.82
C LEU A 354 -25.32 3.91 4.14
N TRP A 355 -24.54 3.14 4.90
CA TRP A 355 -24.90 2.63 6.21
C TRP A 355 -24.23 3.46 7.30
N ILE A 356 -25.02 3.95 8.24
CA ILE A 356 -24.52 4.75 9.37
C ILE A 356 -25.03 4.17 10.69
N PRO A 357 -24.32 4.36 11.81
CA PRO A 357 -24.93 4.13 13.11
C PRO A 357 -26.09 5.11 13.31
N GLN A 358 -26.90 4.91 14.34
CA GLN A 358 -27.99 5.84 14.63
C GLN A 358 -27.43 7.23 14.99
N TYR A 359 -27.90 8.24 14.27
CA TYR A 359 -27.37 9.60 14.27
C TYR A 359 -27.91 10.48 15.39
N GLU A 360 -28.92 10.02 16.13
CA GLU A 360 -29.50 10.73 17.28
C GLU A 360 -28.47 10.99 18.39
N TYR A 361 -27.36 10.26 18.36
CA TYR A 361 -26.28 10.30 19.35
C TYR A 361 -25.01 11.00 18.87
N ILE A 362 -25.02 11.66 17.70
CA ILE A 362 -23.86 12.41 17.21
C ILE A 362 -23.53 13.55 18.19
N PRO A 363 -22.29 13.65 18.69
CA PRO A 363 -21.85 14.76 19.52
C PRO A 363 -22.14 16.11 18.83
N LYS A 364 -22.67 17.09 19.58
CA LYS A 364 -23.10 18.39 19.03
C LYS A 364 -22.03 19.06 18.16
N ALA A 365 -20.76 18.95 18.55
CA ALA A 365 -19.63 19.55 17.82
C ALA A 365 -19.37 18.92 16.44
N GLN A 366 -19.73 17.66 16.24
CA GLN A 366 -19.52 16.93 14.98
C GLN A 366 -20.73 17.01 14.05
N ARG A 367 -21.88 17.41 14.61
CA ARG A 367 -23.17 17.43 13.93
C ARG A 367 -23.13 18.26 12.63
N PRO A 368 -22.72 19.54 12.61
CA PRO A 368 -22.85 20.37 11.40
C PRO A 368 -22.09 19.76 10.21
N ARG A 369 -20.81 19.43 10.42
CA ARG A 369 -19.93 18.93 9.36
C ARG A 369 -20.40 17.60 8.75
N PHE A 370 -20.93 16.69 9.57
CA PHE A 370 -21.45 15.42 9.05
C PHE A 370 -22.77 15.63 8.30
N PHE A 371 -23.71 16.39 8.87
CA PHE A 371 -24.99 16.64 8.23
C PHE A 371 -24.83 17.43 6.93
N ASP A 372 -23.89 18.38 6.84
CA ASP A 372 -23.58 19.06 5.58
C ASP A 372 -23.15 18.07 4.48
N GLN A 373 -22.30 17.09 4.82
CA GLN A 373 -21.89 16.05 3.87
C GLN A 373 -23.03 15.10 3.53
N LEU A 374 -23.83 14.72 4.52
CA LEU A 374 -24.96 13.82 4.34
C LEU A 374 -26.07 14.45 3.49
N ASP A 375 -26.38 15.72 3.72
CA ASP A 375 -27.39 16.47 2.98
C ASP A 375 -26.94 16.61 1.51
N LEU A 376 -25.67 16.89 1.25
CA LEU A 376 -25.13 16.92 -0.12
C LEU A 376 -25.22 15.56 -0.83
N LEU A 377 -25.04 14.46 -0.10
CA LEU A 377 -25.13 13.10 -0.66
C LEU A 377 -26.59 12.67 -0.87
N THR A 378 -27.45 12.91 0.11
CA THR A 378 -28.86 12.49 0.09
C THR A 378 -29.72 13.37 -0.80
N ALA A 379 -29.38 14.66 -0.98
CA ALA A 379 -30.02 15.53 -1.97
C ALA A 379 -29.90 14.96 -3.40
N LYS A 380 -28.79 14.27 -3.70
CA LYS A 380 -28.60 13.58 -4.99
C LYS A 380 -29.22 12.18 -5.00
N HIS A 381 -29.25 11.51 -3.85
CA HIS A 381 -29.69 10.12 -3.72
C HIS A 381 -30.47 9.87 -2.41
N PRO A 382 -31.77 10.23 -2.34
CA PRO A 382 -32.52 10.20 -1.09
C PRO A 382 -32.73 8.77 -0.52
N LYS A 383 -32.63 7.74 -1.36
CA LYS A 383 -32.74 6.32 -0.96
C LYS A 383 -31.40 5.69 -0.55
N LEU A 384 -30.32 6.48 -0.51
CA LEU A 384 -28.98 5.99 -0.22
C LEU A 384 -28.83 5.60 1.25
N LEU A 385 -29.46 6.37 2.15
CA LEU A 385 -29.20 6.30 3.58
C LEU A 385 -29.92 5.13 4.25
N ASN A 386 -29.17 4.34 5.01
CA ASN A 386 -29.65 3.27 5.85
C ASN A 386 -29.03 3.42 7.25
N VAL A 387 -29.81 3.13 8.28
CA VAL A 387 -29.36 3.18 9.67
C VAL A 387 -29.12 1.76 10.16
N ILE A 388 -28.03 1.55 10.90
CA ILE A 388 -27.76 0.32 11.64
C ILE A 388 -28.47 0.43 13.00
N PRO A 389 -29.59 -0.29 13.20
CA PRO A 389 -30.34 -0.21 14.44
C PRO A 389 -29.51 -0.66 15.65
N GLU A 390 -29.85 -0.13 16.81
CA GLU A 390 -29.26 -0.56 18.06
C GLU A 390 -29.74 -1.98 18.42
N GLN A 391 -28.90 -2.76 19.12
CA GLN A 391 -29.19 -4.16 19.49
C GLN A 391 -29.50 -5.05 18.28
N ALA A 392 -28.90 -4.76 17.12
CA ALA A 392 -29.21 -5.45 15.90
C ALA A 392 -27.97 -6.01 15.19
N ARG A 393 -28.20 -7.15 14.55
CA ARG A 393 -27.34 -7.72 13.51
C ARG A 393 -27.91 -7.33 12.15
N THR A 394 -27.19 -6.52 11.41
CA THR A 394 -27.64 -5.97 10.12
C THR A 394 -26.79 -6.55 8.99
N THR A 395 -27.39 -7.21 8.00
CA THR A 395 -26.67 -7.66 6.81
C THR A 395 -26.58 -6.51 5.80
N LEU A 396 -25.36 -6.03 5.56
CA LEU A 396 -25.07 -4.98 4.57
C LEU A 396 -24.94 -5.56 3.16
N TYR A 397 -24.37 -6.75 3.06
CA TYR A 397 -24.09 -7.40 1.79
C TYR A 397 -24.20 -8.91 1.88
N ARG A 398 -24.66 -9.52 0.77
CA ARG A 398 -24.71 -10.96 0.58
C ARG A 398 -24.43 -11.30 -0.88
N SER A 399 -23.37 -12.06 -1.17
CA SER A 399 -23.10 -12.52 -2.54
C SER A 399 -24.10 -13.61 -2.93
N SER A 400 -24.70 -13.46 -4.12
CA SER A 400 -25.75 -14.32 -4.69
C SER A 400 -27.04 -14.41 -3.87
N LYS A 401 -28.12 -13.78 -4.37
CA LYS A 401 -29.48 -13.99 -3.85
C LYS A 401 -30.08 -15.35 -4.25
N ARG A 402 -29.49 -16.04 -5.24
CA ARG A 402 -30.09 -17.21 -5.90
C ARG A 402 -29.53 -18.56 -5.43
N SER A 403 -28.37 -18.60 -4.79
CA SER A 403 -27.84 -19.84 -4.21
C SER A 403 -28.36 -20.02 -2.78
N ALA A 404 -28.72 -21.24 -2.42
CA ALA A 404 -29.22 -21.58 -1.09
C ALA A 404 -28.24 -21.25 0.05
N ARG A 405 -26.95 -21.09 -0.26
CA ARG A 405 -25.93 -20.62 0.68
C ARG A 405 -25.19 -19.41 0.07
N PRO A 406 -25.19 -18.25 0.73
CA PRO A 406 -24.39 -17.12 0.29
C PRO A 406 -22.90 -17.43 0.45
N THR A 407 -22.10 -16.98 -0.50
CA THR A 407 -20.67 -17.29 -0.53
C THR A 407 -19.85 -16.30 0.31
N ALA A 408 -20.33 -15.06 0.44
CA ALA A 408 -19.76 -13.98 1.21
C ALA A 408 -20.87 -13.15 1.86
N VAL A 409 -20.66 -12.75 3.11
CA VAL A 409 -21.60 -11.92 3.87
C VAL A 409 -20.83 -10.81 4.59
N VAL A 410 -21.36 -9.59 4.55
CA VAL A 410 -20.89 -8.49 5.40
C VAL A 410 -22.01 -8.09 6.34
N GLU A 411 -21.71 -8.09 7.62
CA GLU A 411 -22.67 -7.85 8.70
C GLU A 411 -22.15 -6.78 9.64
N ALA A 412 -23.04 -5.93 10.14
CA ALA A 412 -22.78 -4.98 11.20
C ALA A 412 -23.47 -5.43 12.48
N PHE A 413 -22.77 -5.27 13.59
CA PHE A 413 -23.24 -5.56 14.94
C PHE A 413 -23.17 -4.30 15.76
N ARG A 414 -24.28 -3.97 16.40
CA ARG A 414 -24.38 -2.82 17.29
C ARG A 414 -25.14 -3.22 18.55
N ALA A 415 -24.61 -2.84 19.70
CA ALA A 415 -25.25 -3.05 21.01
C ALA A 415 -25.26 -1.75 21.81
N ASN A 416 -26.15 -1.66 22.78
CA ASN A 416 -26.16 -0.60 23.77
C ASN A 416 -25.11 -0.92 24.86
N ALA A 417 -24.13 -0.04 25.05
CA ALA A 417 -23.16 -0.15 26.13
C ALA A 417 -23.74 0.19 27.53
N GLY A 418 -25.03 0.51 27.62
CA GLY A 418 -25.69 0.96 28.85
C GLY A 418 -25.29 2.38 29.27
N ILE A 419 -24.76 3.16 28.34
CA ILE A 419 -24.23 4.50 28.63
C ILE A 419 -25.37 5.51 28.59
N PRO A 420 -25.51 6.41 29.58
CA PRO A 420 -26.51 7.48 29.51
C PRO A 420 -26.28 8.40 28.29
N ILE A 421 -27.37 8.84 27.66
CA ILE A 421 -27.34 9.69 26.45
C ILE A 421 -26.54 10.98 26.68
N GLU A 422 -26.53 11.49 27.90
CA GLU A 422 -25.79 12.70 28.30
C GLU A 422 -24.28 12.50 28.16
N ARG A 423 -23.76 11.33 28.57
CA ARG A 423 -22.34 10.96 28.42
C ARG A 423 -21.96 10.65 26.99
N MET A 424 -22.90 10.15 26.19
CA MET A 424 -22.70 10.00 24.75
C MET A 424 -22.48 11.37 24.08
N ARG A 425 -23.30 12.36 24.43
CA ARG A 425 -23.27 13.70 23.84
C ARG A 425 -22.01 14.50 24.19
N SER A 426 -21.35 14.19 25.31
CA SER A 426 -20.08 14.83 25.70
C SER A 426 -18.87 14.34 24.91
N GLY A 427 -19.04 13.33 24.05
CA GLY A 427 -17.99 12.76 23.20
C GLY A 427 -17.07 11.76 23.91
N GLN A 428 -17.14 11.64 25.24
CA GLN A 428 -16.33 10.67 25.99
C GLN A 428 -16.68 9.20 25.68
N ALA A 429 -17.88 8.94 25.17
CA ALA A 429 -18.38 7.61 24.83
C ALA A 429 -18.72 7.44 23.34
N ALA A 430 -18.21 8.30 22.45
CA ALA A 430 -18.54 8.23 21.02
C ALA A 430 -18.12 6.89 20.37
N ASN A 431 -17.08 6.26 20.90
CA ASN A 431 -16.61 4.94 20.50
C ASN A 431 -17.61 3.81 20.81
N ASP A 432 -18.38 3.95 21.89
CA ASP A 432 -19.36 2.96 22.34
C ASP A 432 -20.70 3.05 21.59
N LEU A 433 -20.82 4.02 20.69
CA LEU A 433 -21.93 4.12 19.75
C LEU A 433 -21.64 3.45 18.42
N GLY A 434 -20.44 2.90 18.28
CA GLY A 434 -19.96 2.32 17.05
C GLY A 434 -20.62 0.99 16.69
N SER A 435 -20.37 0.58 15.44
CA SER A 435 -20.69 -0.74 14.94
C SER A 435 -19.39 -1.51 14.67
N VAL A 436 -19.41 -2.80 15.01
CA VAL A 436 -18.39 -3.77 14.60
C VAL A 436 -18.87 -4.44 13.32
N PHE A 437 -17.95 -4.68 12.38
CA PHE A 437 -18.31 -5.35 11.13
C PHE A 437 -17.62 -6.71 11.01
N ARG A 438 -18.37 -7.71 10.56
CA ARG A 438 -17.88 -9.05 10.28
C ARG A 438 -17.99 -9.32 8.79
N ILE A 439 -16.88 -9.75 8.20
CA ILE A 439 -16.81 -10.19 6.80
C ILE A 439 -16.63 -11.69 6.85
N SER A 440 -17.54 -12.46 6.24
CA SER A 440 -17.50 -13.92 6.31
C SER A 440 -17.50 -14.56 4.93
N VAL A 441 -16.75 -15.65 4.81
CA VAL A 441 -16.74 -16.55 3.64
C VAL A 441 -16.84 -17.98 4.17
N GLY A 442 -18.02 -18.59 4.02
CA GLY A 442 -18.33 -19.87 4.68
C GLY A 442 -18.23 -19.78 6.20
N ALA A 443 -17.36 -20.60 6.79
CA ALA A 443 -17.11 -20.63 8.24
C ALA A 443 -16.03 -19.61 8.68
N ARG A 444 -15.30 -19.03 7.73
CA ARG A 444 -14.18 -18.11 8.00
C ARG A 444 -14.67 -16.69 8.14
N ALA A 445 -14.00 -15.90 8.96
CA ALA A 445 -14.37 -14.52 9.20
C ALA A 445 -13.19 -13.60 9.45
N PHE A 446 -13.37 -12.33 9.09
CA PHE A 446 -12.51 -11.22 9.48
C PHE A 446 -13.35 -10.16 10.20
N LEU A 447 -12.86 -9.64 11.32
CA LEU A 447 -13.57 -8.69 12.17
C LEU A 447 -12.94 -7.29 12.11
N LEU A 448 -13.74 -6.31 11.69
CA LEU A 448 -13.40 -4.89 11.78
C LEU A 448 -13.97 -4.35 13.08
N THR A 449 -13.08 -4.18 14.05
CA THR A 449 -13.38 -3.83 15.44
C THR A 449 -13.61 -2.35 15.70
N ALA A 450 -13.39 -1.50 14.70
CA ALA A 450 -13.43 -0.04 14.84
C ALA A 450 -12.62 0.44 16.08
N ASP A 451 -13.16 1.40 16.84
CA ASP A 451 -12.62 1.84 18.13
C ASP A 451 -13.46 1.28 19.30
N THR A 452 -13.97 0.04 19.20
CA THR A 452 -14.83 -0.56 20.23
C THR A 452 -14.09 -0.74 21.56
N THR A 453 -14.65 -0.19 22.65
CA THR A 453 -14.08 -0.34 24.00
C THR A 453 -14.37 -1.71 24.60
N ILE A 454 -13.71 -2.03 25.71
CA ILE A 454 -14.00 -3.23 26.52
C ILE A 454 -15.48 -3.28 26.95
N ALA A 455 -16.08 -2.14 27.29
CA ALA A 455 -17.48 -2.08 27.73
C ALA A 455 -18.43 -2.43 26.58
N LEU A 456 -18.23 -1.84 25.39
CA LEU A 456 -19.05 -2.16 24.23
C LEU A 456 -18.86 -3.62 23.78
N TRP A 457 -17.64 -4.18 23.82
CA TRP A 457 -17.41 -5.60 23.54
C TRP A 457 -18.22 -6.52 24.45
N ARG A 458 -18.23 -6.25 25.76
CA ARG A 458 -19.06 -7.01 26.71
C ARG A 458 -20.54 -6.94 26.37
N SER A 459 -21.04 -5.76 25.99
CA SER A 459 -22.43 -5.62 25.53
C SER A 459 -22.71 -6.38 24.23
N LEU A 460 -21.80 -6.36 23.25
CA LEU A 460 -21.92 -7.10 22.00
C LEU A 460 -21.96 -8.62 22.25
N LEU A 461 -21.02 -9.13 23.05
CA LEU A 461 -20.93 -10.55 23.40
C LEU A 461 -22.20 -11.02 24.14
N LYS A 462 -22.70 -10.20 25.07
CA LYS A 462 -23.97 -10.48 25.78
C LYS A 462 -25.18 -10.45 24.84
N ALA A 463 -25.28 -9.45 23.97
CA ALA A 463 -26.45 -9.26 23.11
C ALA A 463 -26.58 -10.33 22.02
N PHE A 464 -25.46 -10.83 21.49
CA PHE A 464 -25.45 -11.71 20.32
C PHE A 464 -25.05 -13.16 20.63
N GLY A 465 -25.32 -13.62 21.85
CA GLY A 465 -25.25 -15.05 22.20
C GLY A 465 -23.84 -15.60 22.37
N GLY A 466 -22.88 -14.76 22.77
CA GLY A 466 -21.53 -15.16 23.17
C GLY A 466 -20.47 -15.20 22.06
N CYS A 467 -19.33 -15.78 22.41
CA CYS A 467 -18.06 -15.63 21.68
C CYS A 467 -18.09 -16.19 20.26
N ARG A 468 -18.85 -17.28 20.03
CA ARG A 468 -18.84 -18.03 18.76
C ARG A 468 -19.20 -17.17 17.54
N MET A 469 -20.04 -16.15 17.70
CA MET A 469 -20.43 -15.28 16.59
C MET A 469 -19.31 -14.35 16.11
N PHE A 470 -18.43 -13.96 17.03
CA PHE A 470 -17.34 -13.02 16.79
C PHE A 470 -16.00 -13.68 16.51
N LYS A 471 -15.90 -15.01 16.71
CA LYS A 471 -14.72 -15.79 16.32
C LYS A 471 -14.34 -15.51 14.86
N SER A 472 -13.06 -15.20 14.67
CA SER A 472 -12.51 -14.74 13.40
C SER A 472 -11.05 -15.16 13.24
N ASP A 473 -10.68 -15.40 11.98
CA ASP A 473 -9.32 -15.73 11.55
C ASP A 473 -8.42 -14.48 11.51
N GLY A 474 -9.02 -13.28 11.60
CA GLY A 474 -8.28 -12.05 11.76
C GLY A 474 -9.13 -10.87 12.19
N ILE A 475 -8.48 -9.90 12.80
CA ILE A 475 -9.09 -8.70 13.36
C ILE A 475 -8.31 -7.45 12.96
N THR A 476 -8.98 -6.31 12.91
CA THR A 476 -8.28 -5.04 13.20
C THR A 476 -8.12 -4.90 14.69
N VAL A 477 -7.03 -4.31 15.16
CA VAL A 477 -6.85 -4.03 16.59
C VAL A 477 -7.55 -2.70 16.91
N PRO A 478 -8.46 -2.64 17.91
CA PRO A 478 -9.23 -1.43 18.17
C PRO A 478 -8.34 -0.29 18.68
N ARG A 479 -8.72 0.93 18.30
CA ARG A 479 -8.07 2.18 18.74
C ARG A 479 -6.53 2.10 18.70
N ALA A 480 -5.99 1.71 17.55
CA ALA A 480 -4.54 1.63 17.31
C ALA A 480 -3.75 0.73 18.29
N GLY A 481 -4.41 -0.19 19.01
CA GLY A 481 -3.76 -1.04 20.01
C GLY A 481 -3.66 -0.43 21.40
N SER A 482 -4.67 0.33 21.82
CA SER A 482 -4.75 0.82 23.20
C SER A 482 -5.23 -0.26 24.17
N LYS A 483 -4.56 -0.40 25.31
CA LYS A 483 -4.92 -1.35 26.37
C LYS A 483 -6.27 -1.09 27.04
N ALA A 484 -6.79 0.13 26.91
CA ALA A 484 -8.14 0.47 27.37
C ALA A 484 -9.25 -0.16 26.50
N TYR A 485 -8.90 -0.69 25.33
CA TYR A 485 -9.85 -1.17 24.30
C TYR A 485 -9.74 -2.68 24.07
N MET A 486 -8.67 -3.32 24.55
CA MET A 486 -8.43 -4.74 24.36
C MET A 486 -7.84 -5.35 25.62
N ASN A 487 -8.40 -6.48 26.05
CA ASN A 487 -7.85 -7.32 27.11
C ASN A 487 -7.83 -8.79 26.66
N ARG A 488 -7.22 -9.66 27.46
CA ARG A 488 -7.06 -11.09 27.12
C ARG A 488 -8.39 -11.82 26.93
N GLU A 489 -9.38 -11.52 27.76
CA GLU A 489 -10.72 -12.10 27.71
C GLU A 489 -11.38 -11.82 26.35
N ILE A 490 -11.49 -10.54 25.98
CA ILE A 490 -12.10 -10.13 24.71
C ILE A 490 -11.32 -10.68 23.52
N LEU A 491 -9.99 -10.61 23.55
CA LEU A 491 -9.17 -11.12 22.45
C LEU A 491 -9.44 -12.60 22.21
N ARG A 492 -9.48 -13.40 23.29
CA ARG A 492 -9.83 -14.82 23.22
C ARG A 492 -11.24 -15.03 22.73
N ASP A 493 -12.20 -14.19 23.08
CA ASP A 493 -13.58 -14.37 22.65
C ASP A 493 -13.80 -14.12 21.16
N ILE A 494 -13.01 -13.21 20.54
CA ILE A 494 -13.20 -12.80 19.14
C ILE A 494 -12.21 -13.43 18.15
N THR A 495 -11.20 -14.18 18.62
CA THR A 495 -10.16 -14.77 17.74
C THR A 495 -10.17 -16.30 17.78
N GLU A 496 -9.74 -16.92 16.68
CA GLU A 496 -9.49 -18.35 16.61
C GLU A 496 -8.27 -18.76 17.46
N THR A 497 -8.36 -19.90 18.15
CA THR A 497 -7.29 -20.39 19.04
C THR A 497 -6.12 -21.02 18.30
N GLY A 498 -6.28 -21.34 17.01
CA GLY A 498 -5.24 -21.91 16.15
C GLY A 498 -4.35 -20.88 15.45
N GLY A 499 -4.39 -19.62 15.91
CA GLY A 499 -3.69 -18.48 15.31
C GLY A 499 -4.61 -17.58 14.48
N PHE A 500 -4.26 -16.31 14.38
CA PHE A 500 -5.03 -15.28 13.68
C PHE A 500 -4.15 -14.11 13.20
N TYR A 501 -4.64 -13.30 12.25
CA TYR A 501 -4.00 -12.02 11.91
C TYR A 501 -4.55 -10.86 12.75
N ALA A 502 -3.66 -10.05 13.31
CA ALA A 502 -3.99 -8.81 14.01
C ALA A 502 -3.45 -7.61 13.23
N VAL A 503 -4.34 -6.87 12.56
CA VAL A 503 -3.95 -5.69 11.78
C VAL A 503 -3.95 -4.47 12.67
N LEU A 504 -2.76 -3.92 12.88
CA LEU A 504 -2.50 -2.79 13.75
C LEU A 504 -2.26 -1.53 12.91
N ASN A 505 -2.95 -0.45 13.21
CA ASN A 505 -2.75 0.87 12.60
C ASN A 505 -2.13 1.80 13.65
N PRO A 506 -0.79 1.96 13.72
CA PRO A 506 -0.12 2.75 14.74
C PRO A 506 -0.60 4.21 14.75
N ASP A 507 -0.65 4.83 15.94
CA ASP A 507 -0.91 6.26 16.08
C ASP A 507 0.15 6.90 16.98
N PRO A 508 1.25 7.42 16.40
CA PRO A 508 2.37 7.95 17.17
C PRO A 508 1.98 9.18 18.01
N ARG A 509 0.90 9.89 17.66
CA ARG A 509 0.41 11.06 18.41
C ARG A 509 -0.05 10.68 19.82
N PHE A 510 -0.54 9.45 19.97
CA PHE A 510 -1.00 8.90 21.24
C PHE A 510 -0.02 7.87 21.83
N ARG A 511 1.16 7.70 21.22
CA ARG A 511 2.14 6.67 21.60
C ARG A 511 1.55 5.25 21.55
N LEU A 512 0.74 4.98 20.53
CA LEU A 512 0.11 3.68 20.32
C LEU A 512 0.83 2.92 19.18
N PRO A 513 0.94 1.58 19.28
CA PRO A 513 0.25 0.71 20.23
C PRO A 513 0.89 0.68 21.62
N ASP A 514 0.09 0.32 22.64
CA ASP A 514 0.62 -0.04 23.95
C ASP A 514 1.41 -1.36 23.84
N ALA A 515 2.61 -1.41 24.43
CA ALA A 515 3.47 -2.60 24.40
C ALA A 515 2.74 -3.85 24.97
N GLU A 516 1.96 -3.66 26.03
CA GLU A 516 1.13 -4.70 26.66
C GLU A 516 0.15 -5.34 25.67
N VAL A 517 -0.42 -4.58 24.74
CA VAL A 517 -1.36 -5.11 23.74
C VAL A 517 -0.62 -5.90 22.67
N VAL A 518 0.56 -5.44 22.25
CA VAL A 518 1.42 -6.16 21.29
C VAL A 518 1.87 -7.49 21.87
N GLU A 519 2.30 -7.51 23.14
CA GLU A 519 2.67 -8.73 23.87
C GLU A 519 1.46 -9.66 24.06
N LEU A 520 0.31 -9.10 24.42
CA LEU A 520 -0.93 -9.86 24.55
C LEU A 520 -1.26 -10.60 23.25
N ILE A 521 -1.27 -9.90 22.10
CA ILE A 521 -1.56 -10.49 20.79
C ILE A 521 -0.59 -11.64 20.47
N ARG A 522 0.73 -11.41 20.67
CA ARG A 522 1.74 -12.45 20.44
C ARG A 522 1.55 -13.65 21.35
N SER A 523 1.20 -13.43 22.62
CA SER A 523 0.97 -14.51 23.60
C SER A 523 -0.24 -15.38 23.28
N GLU A 524 -1.19 -14.86 22.49
CA GLU A 524 -2.37 -15.58 22.01
C GLU A 524 -2.20 -16.08 20.56
N GLN A 525 -0.95 -16.22 20.08
CA GLN A 525 -0.61 -16.72 18.73
C GLN A 525 -1.10 -15.83 17.57
N GLY A 526 -1.28 -14.53 17.82
CA GLY A 526 -1.61 -13.56 16.77
C GLY A 526 -0.39 -13.11 15.97
N GLU A 527 -0.49 -13.12 14.64
CA GLU A 527 0.49 -12.50 13.75
C GLU A 527 0.12 -11.03 13.50
N ILE A 528 1.02 -10.11 13.86
CA ILE A 528 0.77 -8.67 13.73
C ILE A 528 1.17 -8.18 12.34
N LEU A 529 0.23 -7.51 11.67
CA LEU A 529 0.45 -6.81 10.40
C LEU A 529 0.33 -5.31 10.65
N LEU A 530 1.35 -4.53 10.28
CA LEU A 530 1.36 -3.08 10.46
C LEU A 530 0.76 -2.39 9.23
N CYS A 531 -0.25 -1.56 9.45
CA CYS A 531 -0.93 -0.75 8.44
C CYS A 531 -0.62 0.74 8.70
N ASP A 532 0.62 1.14 8.41
CA ASP A 532 1.16 2.47 8.68
C ASP A 532 1.20 3.37 7.43
N ASP A 533 1.95 2.94 6.42
CA ASP A 533 2.29 3.70 5.23
C ASP A 533 1.80 3.03 3.94
N GLU A 534 1.40 1.77 4.00
CA GLU A 534 0.81 1.08 2.86
C GLU A 534 -0.42 0.29 3.27
N PRO A 535 -1.38 0.09 2.35
CA PRO A 535 -2.51 -0.75 2.64
C PRO A 535 -2.08 -2.21 2.85
N ILE A 536 -2.63 -2.85 3.88
CA ILE A 536 -2.54 -4.30 4.05
C ILE A 536 -3.65 -4.96 3.24
N HIS A 537 -3.31 -5.95 2.44
CA HIS A 537 -4.28 -6.68 1.64
C HIS A 537 -4.37 -8.10 2.13
N LEU A 538 -5.60 -8.56 2.38
CA LEU A 538 -5.90 -9.90 2.84
C LEU A 538 -6.87 -10.56 1.85
N MET A 539 -6.79 -11.88 1.75
CA MET A 539 -7.75 -12.71 1.04
C MET A 539 -8.43 -13.66 2.03
N LEU A 540 -9.74 -13.48 2.22
CA LEU A 540 -10.58 -14.38 3.00
C LEU A 540 -11.26 -15.36 2.05
N THR A 541 -11.12 -16.65 2.32
CA THR A 541 -11.70 -17.76 1.55
C THR A 541 -12.38 -18.75 2.49
N ASN A 542 -12.96 -19.84 1.99
CA ASN A 542 -13.44 -20.92 2.86
C ASN A 542 -12.30 -21.66 3.59
N ASP A 543 -11.10 -21.67 3.01
CA ASP A 543 -9.97 -22.45 3.52
C ASP A 543 -9.26 -21.69 4.65
N GLY A 544 -9.28 -20.36 4.61
CA GLY A 544 -8.68 -19.50 5.64
C GLY A 544 -8.53 -18.06 5.19
N LEU A 545 -7.72 -17.33 5.95
CA LEU A 545 -7.33 -15.95 5.71
C LEU A 545 -5.84 -15.88 5.35
N PHE A 546 -5.51 -15.14 4.30
CA PHE A 546 -4.15 -15.07 3.75
C PHE A 546 -3.72 -13.62 3.54
N GLU A 547 -2.50 -13.27 3.92
CA GLU A 547 -1.89 -11.98 3.55
C GLU A 547 -1.55 -11.98 2.05
N GLN A 548 -2.08 -11.02 1.32
CA GLN A 548 -1.79 -10.80 -0.09
C GLN A 548 -0.74 -9.70 -0.23
N ARG A 549 0.51 -10.09 -0.44
CA ARG A 549 1.57 -9.13 -0.76
C ARG A 549 1.53 -8.81 -2.25
N PHE A 550 1.28 -7.55 -2.57
CA PHE A 550 1.54 -7.08 -3.92
C PHE A 550 3.04 -6.86 -4.08
N PRO A 551 3.60 -7.23 -5.23
CA PRO A 551 4.90 -6.69 -5.60
C PRO A 551 4.79 -5.16 -5.61
N LYS A 552 5.64 -4.49 -4.83
CA LYS A 552 5.73 -3.03 -4.81
C LYS A 552 6.28 -2.51 -6.12
#